data_AF-D7KXR6-F1
#
_entry.id   AF-D7KXR6-F1
#
_cell.length_a   1.000
_cell.length_b   1.000
_cell.length_c   1.000
_cell.angle_alpha   90.00
_cell.angle_beta   90.00
_cell.angle_gamma   90.00
#
_symmetry.space_group_name_H-M   'P 1'
#
loop_
_entity.id
_entity.type
_entity.pdbx_description
1 polymer ?
#
loop_
_entity_poly.entity_id
_entity_poly.type
_entity_poly.pdbx_seq_one_letter_code
_entity_poly.pdbx_strand_id
1 'polypeptide(L)'
;MQKVQNELLVVVAKQLLEKEHSGFRAMLKDDKKNDLSRMYGLYHPIPQGLEPLANLFKQHILEEGVSLIKQTDTSINQVHILFDHFTWSRKIRC
;
A
#
# COMPACT_ATOMS: atom_id res chain seq x y z
N MET A 1 -30.72 15.33 -9.16
CA MET A 1 -29.46 15.43 -8.38
C MET A 1 -28.67 14.12 -8.27
N GLN A 2 -29.30 12.93 -8.17
CA GLN A 2 -28.58 11.65 -8.03
C GLN A 2 -27.74 11.21 -9.25
N LYS A 3 -28.19 11.44 -10.49
CA LYS A 3 -27.44 11.00 -11.70
C LYS A 3 -26.07 11.68 -11.83
N VAL A 4 -26.00 12.99 -11.58
CA VAL A 4 -24.76 13.77 -11.67
C VAL A 4 -23.75 13.33 -10.61
N GLN A 5 -24.21 13.02 -9.38
CA GLN A 5 -23.31 12.49 -8.34
C GLN A 5 -22.73 11.14 -8.72
N ASN A 6 -23.53 10.22 -9.26
CA ASN A 6 -23.03 8.91 -9.70
C ASN A 6 -22.04 9.02 -10.85
N GLU A 7 -22.32 9.80 -11.90
CA GLU A 7 -21.41 9.93 -13.03
C GLU A 7 -20.10 10.66 -12.66
N LEU A 8 -20.20 11.74 -11.87
CA LEU A 8 -19.03 12.49 -11.43
C LEU A 8 -18.15 11.66 -10.48
N LEU A 9 -18.75 10.96 -9.51
CA LEU A 9 -17.99 10.13 -8.58
C LEU A 9 -17.45 8.86 -9.25
N VAL A 10 -18.16 8.21 -10.16
CA VAL A 10 -17.62 6.99 -10.78
C VAL A 10 -16.47 7.29 -11.74
N VAL A 11 -16.57 8.35 -12.56
CA VAL A 11 -15.57 8.65 -13.60
C VAL A 11 -14.43 9.52 -13.07
N VAL A 12 -14.74 10.62 -12.38
CA VAL A 12 -13.71 11.56 -11.87
C VAL A 12 -13.03 10.97 -10.65
N ALA A 13 -13.75 10.22 -9.82
CA ALA A 13 -13.17 9.80 -8.56
C ALA A 13 -12.17 8.64 -8.75
N LYS A 14 -12.26 7.81 -9.80
CA LYS A 14 -11.18 6.88 -10.15
C LYS A 14 -9.85 7.60 -10.42
N GLN A 15 -9.88 8.70 -11.17
CA GLN A 15 -8.69 9.52 -11.44
C GLN A 15 -8.15 10.20 -10.17
N LEU A 16 -9.03 10.61 -9.24
CA LEU A 16 -8.64 11.13 -7.92
C LEU A 16 -7.97 10.06 -7.06
N LEU A 17 -8.48 8.82 -7.07
CA LEU A 17 -7.93 7.70 -6.30
C LEU A 17 -6.51 7.34 -6.74
N GLU A 18 -6.25 7.43 -8.05
CA GLU A 18 -4.98 7.06 -8.69
C GLU A 18 -3.95 8.21 -8.73
N LYS A 19 -4.31 9.40 -8.25
CA LYS A 19 -3.42 10.58 -8.30
C LYS A 19 -2.16 10.37 -7.47
N GLU A 20 -1.01 10.68 -8.07
CA GLU A 20 0.28 10.61 -7.40
C GLU A 20 0.32 11.56 -6.18
N HIS A 21 0.90 11.11 -5.08
CA HIS A 21 1.08 11.83 -3.80
C HIS A 21 -0.18 12.33 -3.06
N SER A 22 -1.36 12.28 -3.67
CA SER A 22 -2.61 12.80 -3.07
C SER A 22 -3.80 11.85 -3.19
N GLY A 23 -3.65 10.76 -3.95
CA GLY A 23 -4.66 9.72 -4.08
C GLY A 23 -4.75 8.80 -2.86
N PHE A 24 -5.58 7.76 -2.97
CA PHE A 24 -5.93 6.88 -1.86
C PHE A 24 -4.73 6.17 -1.24
N ARG A 25 -3.80 5.71 -2.08
CA ARG A 25 -2.56 5.07 -1.63
C ARG A 25 -1.65 6.01 -0.85
N ALA A 26 -1.61 7.29 -1.22
CA ALA A 26 -0.83 8.29 -0.48
C ALA A 26 -1.46 8.55 0.89
N MET A 27 -2.80 8.64 0.96
CA MET A 27 -3.50 8.79 2.23
C MET A 27 -3.30 7.61 3.17
N LEU A 28 -3.23 6.38 2.65
CA LEU A 28 -2.91 5.19 3.44
C LEU A 28 -1.48 5.24 4.01
N LYS A 29 -0.49 5.59 3.17
CA LYS A 29 0.91 5.72 3.60
C LYS A 29 1.12 6.82 4.64
N ASP A 30 0.42 7.94 4.51
CA ASP A 30 0.56 9.11 5.38
C ASP A 30 -0.33 9.02 6.65
N ASP A 31 -1.03 7.90 6.89
CA ASP A 31 -2.00 7.73 7.98
C ASP A 31 -3.06 8.84 8.07
N LYS A 32 -3.55 9.33 6.91
CA LYS A 32 -4.54 10.42 6.82
C LYS A 32 -5.96 9.96 7.14
N LYS A 33 -6.18 9.43 8.34
CA LYS A 33 -7.44 8.82 8.81
C LYS A 33 -8.68 9.70 8.60
N ASN A 34 -8.58 11.01 8.86
CA ASN A 34 -9.69 11.94 8.68
C ASN A 34 -10.10 12.08 7.21
N ASP A 35 -9.13 12.13 6.29
CA ASP A 35 -9.39 12.23 4.86
C ASP A 35 -9.92 10.90 4.29
N LEU A 36 -9.40 9.77 4.79
CA LEU A 36 -9.92 8.43 4.49
C LEU A 36 -11.39 8.28 4.95
N SER A 37 -11.73 8.78 6.14
CA SER A 37 -13.12 8.78 6.63
C SER A 37 -14.04 9.64 5.76
N ARG A 38 -13.56 10.80 5.29
CA ARG A 38 -14.31 11.65 4.35
C ARG A 38 -14.52 10.93 3.02
N MET A 39 -13.51 10.25 2.50
CA MET A 39 -13.64 9.42 1.30
C MET A 39 -14.67 8.31 1.46
N TYR A 40 -14.62 7.56 2.57
CA TYR A 40 -15.64 6.55 2.84
C TYR A 40 -17.05 7.14 2.79
N GLY A 41 -17.26 8.31 3.42
CA GLY A 41 -18.54 9.01 3.41
C GLY A 41 -19.02 9.44 2.01
N LEU A 42 -18.11 9.72 1.07
CA LEU A 42 -18.46 10.06 -0.32
C LEU A 42 -18.91 8.84 -1.14
N TYR A 43 -18.29 7.69 -0.92
CA TYR A 43 -18.54 6.48 -1.72
C TYR A 43 -19.56 5.52 -1.12
N HIS A 44 -19.74 5.53 0.20
CA HIS A 44 -20.70 4.68 0.91
C HIS A 44 -22.16 4.80 0.40
N PRO A 45 -22.68 5.99 0.06
CA PRO A 45 -24.04 6.13 -0.46
C PRO A 45 -24.24 5.60 -1.89
N ILE A 46 -23.15 5.34 -2.62
CA ILE A 46 -23.20 4.88 -4.01
C ILE A 46 -23.29 3.35 -4.04
N PRO A 47 -24.28 2.75 -4.72
CA PRO A 47 -24.31 1.30 -4.92
C PRO A 47 -23.00 0.81 -5.54
N GLN A 48 -22.34 -0.16 -4.90
CA GLN A 48 -21.02 -0.67 -5.30
C GLN A 48 -19.87 0.37 -5.31
N GLY A 49 -20.10 1.59 -4.82
CA GLY A 49 -19.10 2.67 -4.83
C GLY A 49 -17.86 2.37 -3.96
N LEU A 50 -17.99 1.51 -2.95
CA LEU A 50 -16.87 1.13 -2.08
C LEU A 50 -15.98 0.03 -2.67
N GLU A 51 -16.45 -0.70 -3.70
CA GLU A 51 -15.68 -1.81 -4.27
C GLU A 51 -14.31 -1.37 -4.83
N PRO A 52 -14.18 -0.25 -5.57
CA PRO A 52 -12.88 0.28 -5.98
C PRO A 52 -11.97 0.61 -4.79
N LEU A 53 -12.50 1.20 -3.72
CA LEU A 53 -11.71 1.55 -2.52
C LEU A 53 -11.21 0.28 -1.81
N ALA A 54 -12.08 -0.73 -1.67
CA ALA A 54 -11.72 -2.01 -1.08
C ALA A 54 -10.62 -2.72 -1.89
N ASN A 55 -10.72 -2.69 -3.23
CA ASN A 55 -9.71 -3.27 -4.11
C ASN A 55 -8.35 -2.56 -3.98
N LEU A 56 -8.33 -1.23 -3.96
CA LEU A 56 -7.09 -0.46 -3.76
C LEU A 56 -6.49 -0.69 -2.37
N PHE A 57 -7.32 -0.78 -1.34
CA PHE A 57 -6.88 -1.07 0.03
C PHE A 57 -6.24 -2.46 0.13
N LYS A 58 -6.89 -3.48 -0.46
CA LYS A 58 -6.35 -4.85 -0.53
C LYS A 58 -5.02 -4.89 -1.25
N GLN A 59 -4.89 -4.23 -2.40
CA GLN A 59 -3.62 -4.15 -3.13
C GLN A 59 -2.53 -3.47 -2.31
N HIS A 60 -2.85 -2.37 -1.63
CA HIS A 60 -1.91 -1.67 -0.77
C HIS A 60 -1.35 -2.57 0.35
N ILE A 61 -2.23 -3.27 1.08
CA ILE A 61 -1.80 -4.22 2.12
C ILE A 61 -0.91 -5.33 1.54
N LEU A 62 -1.30 -5.89 0.40
CA LEU A 62 -0.51 -6.95 -0.25
C LEU A 62 0.89 -6.45 -0.64
N GLU A 63 0.98 -5.26 -1.23
CA GLU A 63 2.24 -4.66 -1.63
C GLU A 63 3.14 -4.34 -0.43
N GLU A 64 2.58 -3.78 0.64
CA GLU A 64 3.33 -3.53 1.88
C GLU A 64 3.80 -4.84 2.52
N GLY A 65 2.94 -5.84 2.61
CA GLY A 65 3.30 -7.16 3.14
C GLY A 65 4.43 -7.82 2.34
N VAL A 66 4.33 -7.83 1.00
CA VAL A 66 5.40 -8.35 0.13
C VAL A 66 6.69 -7.57 0.27
N SER A 67 6.61 -6.24 0.40
CA SER A 67 7.79 -5.39 0.62
C SER A 67 8.50 -5.74 1.93
N LEU A 68 7.74 -5.94 3.01
CA LEU A 68 8.28 -6.33 4.32
C LEU A 68 8.96 -7.70 4.26
N ILE A 69 8.32 -8.71 3.65
CA ILE A 69 8.90 -10.05 3.50
C ILE A 69 10.22 -9.99 2.72
N LYS A 70 10.26 -9.26 1.60
CA LYS A 70 11.49 -9.10 0.80
C LYS A 70 12.60 -8.40 1.57
N GLN A 71 12.27 -7.39 2.37
CA GLN A 71 13.24 -6.72 3.22
C GLN A 71 13.82 -7.70 4.25
N THR A 72 12.97 -8.50 4.90
CA THR A 72 13.43 -9.49 5.89
C THR A 72 14.29 -10.57 5.26
N ASP A 73 13.93 -11.10 4.09
CA ASP A 73 14.73 -12.12 3.39
C ASP A 73 16.11 -11.56 2.98
N THR A 74 16.14 -10.33 2.49
CA THR A 74 17.39 -9.65 2.15
C THR A 74 18.25 -9.45 3.40
N SER A 75 17.68 -9.02 4.52
CA SER A 75 18.41 -8.87 5.78
C SER A 75 18.95 -10.20 6.30
N ILE A 76 18.17 -11.28 6.23
CA ILE A 76 18.60 -12.63 6.65
C ILE A 76 19.78 -13.10 5.78
N ASN A 77 19.69 -12.93 4.46
CA ASN A 77 20.76 -13.30 3.53
C ASN A 77 22.04 -12.48 3.79
N GLN A 78 21.94 -11.18 4.06
CA GLN A 78 23.09 -10.34 4.42
C GLN A 78 23.75 -10.80 5.71
N VAL A 79 22.96 -11.12 6.73
CA VAL A 79 23.45 -11.63 8.01
C VAL A 79 24.15 -12.98 7.83
N HIS A 80 23.58 -13.88 7.02
CA HIS A 80 24.19 -15.18 6.70
C HIS A 80 25.57 -15.01 6.04
N ILE A 81 25.68 -14.15 5.02
CA ILE A 81 26.94 -13.84 4.34
C ILE A 81 27.99 -13.29 5.33
N LEU A 82 27.58 -12.42 6.26
CA LEU A 82 28.48 -11.88 7.29
C LEU A 82 28.97 -12.97 8.24
N PHE A 83 28.10 -13.91 8.65
CA PHE A 83 28.49 -15.05 9.48
C PHE A 83 29.44 -16.01 8.73
N ASP A 84 29.16 -16.32 7.47
CA ASP A 84 30.02 -17.17 6.64
C ASP A 84 31.40 -16.54 6.42
N HIS A 85 31.45 -15.24 6.11
CA HIS A 85 32.71 -14.52 5.94
C HIS A 85 33.53 -14.48 7.25
N PHE A 86 32.88 -14.28 8.39
CA PHE A 86 33.54 -14.27 9.70
C PHE A 86 34.03 -15.67 10.12
N THR A 87 33.26 -16.72 9.87
CA THR A 87 33.65 -18.10 10.21
C THR A 87 34.77 -18.62 9.29
N TRP A 88 34.74 -18.30 8.00
CA TRP A 88 35.82 -18.60 7.05
C TRP A 88 37.14 -17.90 7.43
N SER A 89 37.06 -16.61 7.80
CA SER A 89 38.23 -15.83 8.25
C SER A 89 38.89 -16.38 9.52
N ARG A 90 38.12 -17.02 10.41
CA ARG A 90 38.64 -17.73 11.58
C ARG A 90 39.26 -19.09 11.23
N LYS A 91 38.71 -19.79 10.23
CA LYS A 91 39.18 -21.11 9.78
C LYS A 91 40.52 -21.04 9.02
N ILE A 92 40.79 -19.94 8.30
CA ILE A 92 42.06 -19.73 7.56
C ILE A 92 43.22 -19.30 8.48
N ARG A 93 42.93 -18.82 9.70
CA ARG A 93 43.96 -18.37 10.66
C ARG A 93 44.45 -19.50 11.60
N CYS A 94 44.15 -20.77 11.30
CA CYS A 94 44.68 -21.94 12.00
C CYS A 94 45.46 -22.81 11.03
#